data_AF-A0A1V2J3M2-F1
#
_entry.id   AF-A0A1V2J3M2-F1
#
_cell.length_a   1.000
_cell.length_b   1.000
_cell.length_c   1.000
_cell.angle_alpha   90.00
_cell.angle_beta   90.00
_cell.angle_gamma   90.00
#
_symmetry.space_group_name_H-M   'P 1'
#
loop_
_entity.id
_entity.type
_entity.pdbx_description
1 polymer ?
#
loop_
_entity_poly.entity_id
_entity_poly.type
_entity_poly.pdbx_seq_one_letter_code
_entity_poly.pdbx_strand_id
1 'polypeptide(L)'
;MKNQTLENLIAEYLTQVKIATDLLEQTFGTKNILRLWHSKKIPRRGFVTDGVTYELHGIGCSVYLSELCVDFDYGPNERVDGFDPWRLYMYACEVPCRYKKYTNKDSLERDFSEYLKKGKAQKISGSMSNLYFIQP
;
A
#
# COMPACT_ATOMS: atom_id res chain seq x y z
N MET A 1 -9.34 23.47 -3.40
CA MET A 1 -8.27 22.46 -3.52
C MET A 1 -7.87 22.03 -2.11
N LYS A 2 -8.30 20.85 -1.65
CA LYS A 2 -7.92 20.36 -0.31
C LYS A 2 -6.54 19.69 -0.40
N ASN A 3 -5.54 20.40 0.10
CA ASN A 3 -4.21 20.02 0.60
C ASN A 3 -3.51 18.78 0.03
N GLN A 4 -2.43 19.05 -0.73
CA GLN A 4 -1.40 18.10 -1.17
C GLN A 4 -0.39 17.80 -0.05
N THR A 5 -0.86 17.46 1.15
CA THR A 5 0.05 17.08 2.24
C THR A 5 0.37 15.59 2.20
N LEU A 6 1.50 15.22 2.80
CA LEU A 6 1.91 13.83 2.92
C LEU A 6 0.92 13.05 3.78
N GLU A 7 0.37 13.66 4.82
CA GLU A 7 -0.71 13.10 5.65
C GLU A 7 -1.91 12.67 4.80
N ASN A 8 -2.35 13.53 3.88
CA ASN A 8 -3.48 13.23 3.02
C ASN A 8 -3.14 12.15 2.00
N LEU A 9 -1.90 12.12 1.49
CA LEU A 9 -1.43 11.05 0.60
C LEU A 9 -1.43 9.70 1.32
N ILE A 10 -0.86 9.64 2.53
CA ILE A 10 -0.82 8.43 3.36
C ILE A 10 -2.24 7.95 3.68
N ALA A 11 -3.11 8.83 4.15
CA ALA A 11 -4.48 8.46 4.53
C ALA A 11 -5.28 7.93 3.33
N GLU A 12 -5.14 8.56 2.16
CA GLU A 12 -5.83 8.12 0.96
C GLU A 12 -5.26 6.79 0.44
N TYR A 13 -3.93 6.65 0.37
CA TYR A 13 -3.27 5.38 0.04
C TYR A 13 -3.74 4.24 0.94
N LEU A 14 -3.74 4.43 2.27
CA LEU A 14 -4.19 3.42 3.23
C LEU A 14 -5.67 3.08 3.08
N THR A 15 -6.50 4.06 2.70
CA THR A 15 -7.91 3.82 2.37
C THR A 15 -8.02 2.90 1.15
N GLN A 16 -7.24 3.14 0.11
CA GLN A 16 -7.23 2.30 -1.09
C GLN A 16 -6.67 0.89 -0.81
N VAL A 17 -5.63 0.77 0.03
CA VAL A 17 -5.13 -0.56 0.46
C VAL A 17 -6.20 -1.32 1.23
N LYS A 18 -6.96 -0.63 2.10
CA LYS A 18 -8.09 -1.25 2.81
C LYS A 18 -9.15 -1.75 1.83
N ILE A 19 -9.55 -0.93 0.85
CA ILE A 19 -10.53 -1.33 -0.19
C ILE A 19 -10.02 -2.56 -0.96
N ALA A 20 -8.78 -2.52 -1.44
CA ALA A 20 -8.18 -3.62 -2.17
C ALA A 20 -8.13 -4.92 -1.35
N THR A 21 -7.70 -4.83 -0.09
CA THR A 21 -7.59 -6.01 0.79
C THR A 21 -8.93 -6.54 1.27
N ASP A 22 -9.94 -5.69 1.45
CA ASP A 22 -11.31 -6.13 1.73
C ASP A 22 -11.88 -6.93 0.54
N LEU A 23 -11.60 -6.53 -0.71
CA LEU A 23 -11.98 -7.30 -1.90
C LEU A 23 -11.27 -8.66 -1.97
N LEU A 24 -9.98 -8.70 -1.64
CA LEU A 24 -9.23 -9.96 -1.53
C LEU A 24 -9.85 -10.87 -0.47
N GLU A 25 -10.19 -10.33 0.70
CA GLU A 25 -10.80 -11.11 1.79
C GLU A 25 -12.17 -11.65 1.42
N GLN A 26 -13.02 -10.86 0.77
CA GLN A 26 -14.32 -11.30 0.28
C GLN A 26 -14.19 -12.46 -0.73
N THR A 27 -13.15 -12.45 -1.55
CA THR A 27 -12.94 -13.44 -2.63
C THR A 27 -12.24 -14.70 -2.15
N PHE A 28 -11.19 -14.54 -1.35
CA PHE A 28 -10.26 -15.61 -0.98
C PHE A 28 -10.38 -16.04 0.49
N GLY A 29 -11.22 -15.37 1.28
CA GLY A 29 -11.40 -15.63 2.71
C GLY A 29 -10.27 -15.08 3.59
N THR A 30 -9.33 -14.30 3.04
CA THR A 30 -8.26 -13.64 3.78
C THR A 30 -7.74 -12.43 3.03
N LYS A 31 -7.30 -11.40 3.77
CA LYS A 31 -6.59 -10.25 3.21
C LYS A 31 -5.21 -10.63 2.68
N ASN A 32 -4.54 -11.59 3.34
CA ASN A 32 -3.18 -12.00 3.00
C ASN A 32 -3.16 -13.28 2.18
N ILE A 33 -3.19 -13.10 0.85
CA ILE A 33 -3.25 -14.21 -0.09
C ILE A 33 -1.87 -14.83 -0.41
N LEU A 34 -0.76 -14.34 0.18
CA LEU A 34 0.58 -14.90 -0.08
C LEU A 34 0.65 -16.38 0.24
N ARG A 35 0.04 -16.80 1.36
CA ARG A 35 0.03 -18.21 1.76
C ARG A 35 -0.70 -19.07 0.74
N LEU A 36 -1.77 -18.55 0.12
CA LEU A 36 -2.48 -19.26 -0.93
C LEU A 36 -1.59 -19.45 -2.16
N TRP A 37 -0.82 -18.44 -2.54
CA TRP A 37 0.14 -18.55 -3.65
C TRP A 37 1.28 -19.52 -3.34
N HIS A 38 1.92 -19.41 -2.17
CA HIS A 38 3.00 -20.32 -1.76
C HIS A 38 2.53 -21.78 -1.65
N SER A 39 1.27 -21.99 -1.27
CA SER A 39 0.64 -23.33 -1.24
C SER A 39 0.02 -23.75 -2.58
N LYS A 40 0.28 -23.01 -3.67
CA LYS A 40 -0.19 -23.28 -5.04
C LYS A 40 -1.71 -23.35 -5.20
N LYS A 41 -2.47 -22.75 -4.27
CA LYS A 41 -3.94 -22.66 -4.34
C LYS A 41 -4.42 -21.59 -5.30
N ILE A 42 -3.60 -20.55 -5.51
CA ILE A 42 -3.87 -19.50 -6.48
C ILE A 42 -2.61 -19.22 -7.32
N PRO A 43 -2.75 -18.78 -8.58
CA PRO A 43 -1.63 -18.30 -9.39
C PRO A 43 -1.07 -16.98 -8.87
N ARG A 44 0.14 -16.62 -9.34
CA ARG A 44 0.79 -15.32 -9.04
C ARG A 44 -0.05 -14.13 -9.52
N ARG A 45 -0.78 -14.28 -10.62
CA ARG A 45 -1.70 -13.28 -11.17
C ARG A 45 -3.07 -13.90 -11.36
N GLY A 46 -4.13 -13.17 -11.06
CA GLY A 46 -5.49 -13.66 -11.21
C GLY A 46 -6.54 -12.58 -11.06
N PHE A 47 -7.80 -12.99 -11.07
CA PHE A 47 -8.96 -12.12 -10.88
C PHE A 47 -9.37 -12.13 -9.41
N VAL A 48 -9.82 -10.97 -8.94
CA VAL A 48 -10.49 -10.83 -7.63
C VAL A 48 -12.00 -10.83 -7.87
N THR A 49 -12.46 -9.92 -8.73
CA THR A 49 -13.85 -9.84 -9.21
C THR A 49 -13.86 -9.23 -10.62
N ASP A 50 -15.03 -8.99 -11.21
CA ASP A 50 -15.16 -8.42 -12.54
C ASP A 50 -14.42 -7.08 -12.65
N GLY A 51 -13.43 -7.01 -13.55
CA GLY A 51 -12.62 -5.81 -13.76
C GLY A 51 -11.55 -5.54 -12.70
N VAL A 52 -11.35 -6.43 -11.71
CA VAL A 52 -10.31 -6.30 -10.68
C VAL A 52 -9.36 -7.49 -10.74
N THR A 53 -8.07 -7.22 -10.91
CA THR A 53 -7.02 -8.25 -10.94
C THR A 53 -5.99 -8.04 -9.84
N TYR A 54 -5.22 -9.08 -9.54
CA TYR A 54 -4.11 -9.01 -8.60
C TYR A 54 -2.82 -9.55 -9.22
N GLU A 55 -1.67 -9.06 -8.75
CA GLU A 55 -0.35 -9.62 -8.97
C GLU A 55 0.42 -9.72 -7.66
N LEU A 56 0.85 -10.92 -7.31
CA LEU A 56 1.71 -11.15 -6.16
C LEU A 56 3.20 -10.99 -6.52
N HIS A 57 3.93 -10.39 -5.59
CA HIS A 57 5.36 -10.12 -5.67
C HIS A 57 5.96 -10.19 -4.28
N GLY A 58 7.25 -10.50 -4.16
CA GLY A 58 7.98 -10.45 -2.88
C GLY A 58 7.16 -10.89 -1.65
N ILE A 59 6.89 -9.93 -0.76
CA ILE A 59 6.04 -10.09 0.43
C ILE A 59 4.74 -9.29 0.33
N GLY A 60 4.26 -8.98 -0.88
CA GLY A 60 3.17 -8.06 -1.13
C GLY A 60 2.24 -8.46 -2.27
N CYS A 61 1.38 -7.53 -2.63
CA CYS A 61 0.38 -7.67 -3.68
C CYS A 61 0.10 -6.31 -4.34
N SER A 62 0.02 -6.29 -5.66
CA SER A 62 -0.57 -5.20 -6.42
C SER A 62 -2.00 -5.57 -6.80
N VAL A 63 -2.98 -4.71 -6.53
CA VAL A 63 -4.37 -4.87 -6.95
C VAL A 63 -4.72 -3.79 -7.98
N TYR A 64 -5.14 -4.23 -9.16
CA TYR A 64 -5.51 -3.37 -10.27
C TYR A 64 -7.02 -3.16 -10.24
N LEU A 65 -7.43 -1.96 -9.83
CA LEU A 65 -8.80 -1.47 -9.90
C LEU A 65 -9.03 -0.80 -11.27
N SER A 66 -10.27 -0.41 -11.59
CA SER A 66 -10.61 0.15 -12.90
C SER A 66 -9.82 1.42 -13.29
N GLU A 67 -9.41 2.23 -12.31
CA GLU A 67 -8.76 3.53 -12.55
C GLU A 67 -7.36 3.67 -11.92
N LEU A 68 -6.94 2.72 -11.08
CA LEU A 68 -5.66 2.81 -10.37
C LEU A 68 -5.13 1.43 -9.95
N CYS A 69 -3.82 1.36 -9.78
CA CYS A 69 -3.13 0.24 -9.14
C CYS A 69 -2.79 0.57 -7.68
N VAL A 70 -3.10 -0.35 -6.76
CA VAL A 70 -2.69 -0.25 -5.35
C VAL A 70 -1.62 -1.31 -5.07
N ASP A 71 -0.38 -0.88 -4.86
CA ASP A 71 0.74 -1.74 -4.46
C ASP A 71 0.98 -1.65 -2.95
N PHE A 72 1.02 -2.80 -2.28
CA PHE A 72 1.29 -2.86 -0.84
C PHE A 72 2.07 -4.11 -0.46
N ASP A 73 2.79 -4.06 0.67
CA ASP A 73 3.41 -5.22 1.30
C ASP A 73 2.62 -5.64 2.55
N TYR A 74 2.60 -6.94 2.83
CA TYR A 74 2.11 -7.46 4.08
C TYR A 74 3.16 -7.22 5.18
N GLY A 75 2.75 -6.53 6.24
CA GLY A 75 3.53 -6.33 7.44
C GLY A 75 3.43 -7.52 8.42
N PRO A 76 4.16 -7.46 9.54
CA PRO A 76 4.03 -8.42 10.64
C PRO A 76 2.58 -8.62 11.08
N ASN A 77 2.23 -9.84 11.49
CA ASN A 77 0.88 -10.18 11.93
C ASN A 77 -0.21 -9.84 10.89
N GLU A 78 0.12 -10.01 9.60
CA GLU A 78 -0.80 -9.80 8.48
C GLU A 78 -1.32 -8.35 8.34
N ARG A 79 -0.63 -7.39 8.96
CA ARG A 79 -0.91 -5.95 8.79
C ARG A 79 -0.83 -5.57 7.32
N VAL A 80 -1.78 -4.75 6.86
CA VAL A 80 -1.80 -4.23 5.47
C VAL A 80 -1.68 -2.71 5.42
N ASP A 81 -1.71 -2.05 6.55
CA ASP A 81 -1.62 -0.59 6.71
C ASP A 81 -0.17 -0.09 6.86
N GLY A 82 0.79 -0.89 6.38
CA GLY A 82 2.18 -0.50 6.28
C GLY A 82 2.45 0.30 5.01
N PHE A 83 3.33 1.28 5.11
CA PHE A 83 3.72 2.11 3.98
C PHE A 83 5.19 2.50 4.04
N ASP A 84 5.74 2.88 2.89
CA ASP A 84 7.09 3.40 2.76
C ASP A 84 7.12 4.47 1.65
N PRO A 85 8.24 5.18 1.47
CA PRO A 85 8.33 6.22 0.45
C PRO A 85 8.05 5.72 -0.98
N TRP A 86 8.43 4.48 -1.30
CA TRP A 86 8.26 3.93 -2.63
C TRP A 86 6.80 3.70 -2.97
N ARG A 87 6.03 3.09 -2.05
CA ARG A 87 4.59 2.84 -2.23
C ARG A 87 3.78 4.11 -2.35
N LEU A 88 4.11 5.09 -1.51
CA LEU A 88 3.46 6.40 -1.57
C LEU A 88 3.80 7.13 -2.89
N TYR A 89 5.03 7.00 -3.38
CA TYR A 89 5.42 7.54 -4.68
C TYR A 89 4.66 6.88 -5.83
N MET A 90 4.60 5.54 -5.84
CA MET A 90 3.87 4.79 -6.86
C MET A 90 2.39 5.19 -6.86
N TYR A 91 1.75 5.24 -5.68
CA TYR A 91 0.36 5.68 -5.58
C TYR A 91 0.17 7.13 -6.05
N ALA A 92 1.05 8.06 -5.68
CA ALA A 92 0.96 9.44 -6.17
C ALA A 92 1.03 9.55 -7.70
N CYS A 93 1.79 8.67 -8.35
CA CYS A 93 1.89 8.57 -9.80
C CYS A 93 0.63 8.01 -10.48
N GLU A 94 -0.16 7.18 -9.78
CA GLU A 94 -1.49 6.76 -10.25
C GLU A 94 -2.51 7.90 -10.19
N VAL A 95 -2.32 8.86 -9.28
CA VAL A 95 -3.26 9.96 -9.04
C VAL A 95 -2.59 11.35 -9.11
N PRO A 96 -1.89 11.67 -10.23
CA PRO A 96 -0.99 12.81 -10.32
C PRO A 96 -1.72 14.16 -10.24
N CYS A 97 -2.99 14.22 -10.66
CA CYS A 97 -3.82 15.42 -10.54
C CYS A 97 -4.08 15.81 -9.08
N ARG A 98 -4.09 14.84 -8.15
CA ARG A 98 -4.30 15.07 -6.71
C ARG A 98 -2.99 15.34 -5.99
N TYR A 99 -1.94 14.58 -6.30
CA TYR A 99 -0.69 14.58 -5.54
C TYR A 99 0.54 14.89 -6.39
N LYS A 100 0.44 15.85 -7.32
CA LYS A 100 1.53 16.25 -8.25
C LYS A 100 2.89 16.49 -7.59
N LYS A 101 2.94 17.08 -6.39
CA LYS A 101 4.20 17.27 -5.64
C LYS A 101 4.93 15.94 -5.38
N TYR A 102 4.16 14.90 -5.10
CA TYR A 102 4.64 13.58 -4.67
C TYR A 102 4.91 12.62 -5.83
N THR A 103 4.66 13.04 -7.08
CA THR A 103 5.20 12.36 -8.27
C THR A 103 6.68 12.68 -8.49
N ASN A 104 7.31 13.46 -7.61
CA ASN A 104 8.75 13.66 -7.52
C ASN A 104 9.27 12.96 -6.26
N LYS A 105 10.13 11.96 -6.46
CA LYS A 105 10.64 11.10 -5.39
C LYS A 105 11.37 11.88 -4.29
N ASP A 106 12.24 12.82 -4.66
CA ASP A 106 13.01 13.62 -3.69
C ASP A 106 12.10 14.47 -2.79
N SER A 107 11.02 15.03 -3.36
CA SER A 107 10.05 15.81 -2.61
C SER A 107 9.27 14.95 -1.62
N LEU A 108 8.94 13.71 -2.00
CA LEU A 108 8.30 12.76 -1.12
C LEU A 108 9.24 12.32 0.01
N GLU A 109 10.46 11.90 -0.32
CA GLU A 109 11.44 11.42 0.67
C GLU A 109 11.80 12.49 1.71
N ARG A 110 11.91 13.75 1.28
CA ARG A 110 12.14 14.88 2.19
C ARG A 110 10.98 15.08 3.16
N ASP A 111 9.75 15.17 2.66
CA ASP A 111 8.56 15.33 3.50
C ASP A 111 8.36 14.11 4.42
N PHE A 112 8.66 12.91 3.93
CA PHE A 112 8.56 11.66 4.69
C PHE A 112 9.55 11.63 5.84
N SER A 113 10.79 12.05 5.60
CA SER A 113 11.81 12.16 6.64
C SER A 113 11.37 13.12 7.76
N GLU A 114 10.78 14.27 7.41
CA GLU A 114 10.22 15.21 8.39
C GLU A 114 9.00 14.65 9.12
N TYR A 115 8.16 13.87 8.43
CA TYR A 115 7.04 13.16 9.02
C TYR A 115 7.49 12.16 10.09
N LEU A 116 8.56 11.41 9.83
CA LEU A 116 9.17 10.48 10.78
C LEU A 116 9.83 11.20 11.97
N LYS A 117 10.57 12.29 11.74
CA LYS A 117 11.18 13.09 12.82
C LYS A 117 10.15 13.63 13.82
N LYS A 118 8.93 13.89 13.36
CA LYS A 118 7.80 14.30 14.20
C LYS A 118 7.13 13.14 14.95
N GLY A 119 7.64 11.90 14.82
CA GLY A 119 7.12 10.71 15.50
C GLY A 119 5.80 10.20 14.93
N LYS A 120 5.37 10.65 13.74
CA LYS A 120 4.03 10.35 13.22
C LYS A 120 3.87 8.92 12.68
N ALA A 121 4.97 8.21 12.44
CA ALA A 121 4.98 6.79 12.14
C ALA A 121 6.30 6.15 12.55
N GLN A 122 6.28 4.83 12.74
CA GLN A 122 7.43 4.05 13.16
C GLN A 122 7.47 2.68 12.48
N LYS A 123 8.66 2.10 12.39
CA LYS A 123 8.81 0.68 12.08
C LYS A 123 8.43 -0.16 13.30
N ILE A 124 7.96 -1.38 13.06
CA ILE A 124 7.77 -2.36 14.15
C ILE A 124 9.14 -2.87 14.58
N SER A 125 9.47 -2.71 15.86
CA SER A 125 10.73 -3.20 16.42
C SER A 125 10.86 -4.72 16.24
N GLY A 126 12.05 -5.18 15.86
CA GLY A 126 12.32 -6.60 15.60
C GLY A 126 11.73 -7.14 14.30
N SER A 127 11.07 -6.31 13.48
CA SER A 127 10.64 -6.70 12.13
C SER A 127 11.74 -6.47 11.10
N MET A 128 11.90 -7.41 10.17
CA MET A 128 12.70 -7.21 8.95
C MET A 128 11.99 -6.35 7.89
N SER A 129 10.74 -5.96 8.14
CA SER A 129 9.97 -5.12 7.24
C SER A 129 10.53 -3.69 7.21
N ASN A 130 10.57 -3.10 6.02
CA ASN A 130 10.91 -1.69 5.84
C ASN A 130 9.69 -0.76 5.95
N LEU A 131 8.52 -1.31 6.25
CA LEU A 131 7.27 -0.56 6.36
C LEU A 131 7.21 0.25 7.66
N TYR A 132 6.63 1.43 7.54
CA TYR A 132 6.25 2.31 8.62
C TYR A 132 4.74 2.23 8.84
N PHE A 133 4.35 2.46 10.08
CA PHE A 133 2.97 2.39 10.52
C PHE A 133 2.62 3.61 11.36
N ILE A 134 1.42 4.17 11.17
CA ILE A 134 0.92 5.31 11.94
C ILE A 134 0.90 4.95 13.42
N GLN A 135 1.38 5.85 14.28
CA GLN A 135 1.23 5.69 15.73
C GLN A 135 -0.19 6.05 16.17
N PRO A 136 -0.80 5.31 17.12
CA PRO A 136 -2.04 5.71 17.77
C PRO A 136 -1.98 7.09 18.43
#